data_AF-A0AAD5K6I4-F1
#
_entry.id   AF-A0AAD5K6I4-F1
#
_cell.length_a   1.000
_cell.length_b   1.000
_cell.length_c   1.000
_cell.angle_alpha   90.00
_cell.angle_beta   90.00
_cell.angle_gamma   90.00
#
_symmetry.space_group_name_H-M   'P 1'
#
loop_
_entity.id
_entity.type
_entity.pdbx_description
1 polymer ?
#
loop_
_entity_poly.entity_id
_entity_poly.type
_entity_poly.pdbx_seq_one_letter_code
_entity_poly.pdbx_strand_id
1 'polypeptide(L)'
;MGLCDEVTSKNFSLYGQWLGLISVALLIALGIVGFVSHIVFSIVGWVLALILLFVEIPLCLKCCPTSPKLFSVVMFLSNLINTGPLIAAAVSLLLAAICYGAGAATGQSFASSKYLGGTGVDNVKLTSLRGEVEAANTRADEAEARVKQLETEHTQKEHEMSSLESRVKLLQEQLDKAEADFKEASQNFREADLRAEQFEKKSNNLQQELESMEAKHEEMNQKYQAAKAEMDDLERQLEGV
;
A
#
# COMPACT_ATOMS: atom_id res chain seq x y z
N MET A 1 -37.40 19.06 -1.60
CA MET A 1 -37.94 19.12 -0.23
C MET A 1 -38.39 20.54 0.01
N GLY A 2 -39.70 20.74 0.01
CA GLY A 2 -40.32 22.07 -0.02
C GLY A 2 -40.37 22.73 1.36
N LEU A 3 -40.83 23.98 1.42
CA LEU A 3 -41.09 24.72 2.68
C LEU A 3 -41.88 23.89 3.71
N CYS A 4 -42.75 22.99 3.25
CA CYS A 4 -43.54 22.08 4.09
C CYS A 4 -42.71 20.99 4.79
N ASP A 5 -41.60 20.53 4.20
CA ASP A 5 -40.71 19.53 4.83
C ASP A 5 -39.92 20.16 5.98
N GLU A 6 -39.54 21.43 5.85
CA GLU A 6 -38.83 22.19 6.90
C GLU A 6 -39.74 22.45 8.12
N VAL A 7 -41.00 22.85 7.89
CA VAL A 7 -42.01 23.03 8.95
C VAL A 7 -42.43 21.70 9.61
N THR A 8 -42.17 20.56 8.97
CA THR A 8 -42.41 19.23 9.54
C THR A 8 -41.16 18.64 10.21
N SER A 9 -39.99 19.26 10.03
CA SER A 9 -38.77 18.87 10.73
C SER A 9 -38.90 19.27 12.20
N LYS A 10 -38.87 18.30 13.13
CA LYS A 10 -39.02 18.50 14.59
C LYS A 10 -37.82 19.26 15.24
N ASN A 11 -37.18 20.16 14.51
CA ASN A 11 -36.05 20.96 14.95
C ASN A 11 -36.58 22.26 15.57
N PHE A 12 -36.55 22.35 16.90
CA PHE A 12 -37.09 23.48 17.66
C PHE A 12 -36.44 24.82 17.29
N SER A 13 -35.16 24.81 16.87
CA SER A 13 -34.45 25.99 16.36
C SER A 13 -35.02 26.55 15.05
N LEU A 14 -35.53 25.67 14.17
CA LEU A 14 -36.08 26.09 12.88
C LEU A 14 -37.44 26.77 13.08
N TYR A 15 -38.27 26.23 13.98
CA TYR A 15 -39.54 26.85 14.36
C TYR A 15 -39.33 28.23 14.99
N GLY A 16 -38.30 28.40 15.82
CA GLY A 16 -37.92 29.71 16.36
C GLY A 16 -37.66 30.74 15.26
N GLN A 17 -36.90 30.36 14.23
CA GLN A 17 -36.54 31.24 13.11
C GLN A 17 -37.78 31.61 12.26
N TRP A 18 -38.66 30.64 12.00
CA TRP A 18 -39.92 30.88 11.27
C TRP A 18 -40.91 31.74 12.07
N LEU A 19 -41.00 31.54 13.38
CA LEU A 19 -41.87 32.33 14.26
C LEU A 19 -41.37 33.78 14.37
N GLY A 20 -40.05 33.97 14.46
CA GLY A 20 -39.40 35.28 14.36
C GLY A 20 -39.76 35.99 13.04
N LEU A 21 -39.62 35.31 11.90
CA LEU A 21 -39.98 35.87 10.59
C LEU A 21 -41.47 36.25 10.49
N ILE A 22 -42.36 35.39 10.99
CA ILE A 22 -43.81 35.65 11.04
C ILE A 22 -44.11 36.86 11.93
N SER A 23 -43.40 37.02 13.04
CA SER A 23 -43.58 38.16 13.95
C SER A 23 -43.20 39.50 13.31
N VAL A 24 -42.17 39.52 12.46
CA VAL A 24 -41.77 40.70 11.67
C VAL A 24 -42.86 41.06 10.67
N ALA A 25 -43.38 40.08 9.93
CA ALA A 25 -44.46 40.31 8.96
C ALA A 25 -45.73 40.84 9.65
N LEU A 26 -46.06 40.30 10.83
CA LEU A 26 -47.20 40.70 11.65
C LEU A 26 -47.04 42.13 12.20
N LEU A 27 -45.84 42.53 12.63
CA LEU A 27 -45.53 43.90 13.06
C LEU A 27 -45.67 44.93 11.93
N ILE A 28 -45.22 44.59 10.72
CA ILE A 28 -45.39 45.45 9.54
C ILE A 28 -46.88 45.64 9.22
N ALA A 29 -47.65 44.53 9.22
CA ALA A 29 -49.08 44.56 8.95
C ALA A 29 -49.87 45.36 10.01
N LEU A 30 -49.60 45.14 11.30
CA LEU A 30 -50.23 45.90 12.39
C LEU A 30 -49.82 47.38 12.38
N GLY A 31 -48.59 47.70 11.97
CA GLY A 31 -48.16 49.08 11.75
C GLY A 31 -49.02 49.77 10.69
N ILE A 32 -49.21 49.14 9.53
CA ILE A 32 -50.05 49.68 8.44
C ILE A 32 -51.48 49.92 8.92
N VAL A 33 -52.07 48.97 9.65
CA VAL A 33 -53.45 49.10 10.18
C VAL A 33 -53.54 50.19 11.26
N GLY A 34 -52.52 50.34 12.09
CA GLY A 34 -52.46 51.33 13.17
C GLY A 34 -52.09 52.75 12.72
N PHE A 35 -51.61 52.93 11.48
CA PHE A 35 -51.13 54.21 10.96
C PHE A 35 -52.17 55.33 11.02
N VAL A 36 -53.45 54.99 10.80
CA VAL A 36 -54.55 55.97 10.76
C VAL A 36 -54.90 56.50 12.16
N SER A 37 -54.73 55.69 13.21
CA SER A 37 -55.10 56.06 14.58
C SER A 37 -53.93 56.60 15.40
N HIS A 38 -52.71 56.08 15.18
CA HIS A 38 -51.52 56.45 15.96
C HIS A 38 -50.24 56.47 15.08
N ILE A 39 -50.04 57.58 14.35
CA ILE A 39 -48.91 57.78 13.42
C ILE A 39 -47.55 57.51 14.07
N VAL A 40 -47.30 58.05 15.28
CA VAL A 40 -46.02 57.89 15.99
C VAL A 40 -45.76 56.42 16.34
N PHE A 41 -46.80 55.68 16.70
CA PHE A 41 -46.71 54.25 17.06
C PHE A 41 -46.37 53.39 15.85
N SER A 42 -46.97 53.68 14.69
CA SER A 42 -46.68 52.95 13.44
C SER A 42 -45.23 53.12 12.98
N ILE A 43 -44.66 54.33 13.10
CA ILE A 43 -43.27 54.60 12.70
C ILE A 43 -42.31 53.81 13.60
N VAL A 44 -42.53 53.83 14.92
CA VAL A 44 -41.71 53.07 15.88
C VAL A 44 -41.83 51.56 15.63
N GLY A 45 -43.04 51.07 15.32
CA GLY A 45 -43.28 49.67 14.96
C GLY A 45 -42.50 49.23 13.71
N TRP A 46 -42.42 50.07 12.67
CA TRP A 46 -41.63 49.78 11.47
C TRP A 46 -40.12 49.81 11.73
N VAL A 47 -39.64 50.74 12.56
CA VAL A 47 -38.22 50.77 12.98
C VAL A 47 -37.87 49.51 13.76
N LEU A 48 -38.74 49.07 14.69
CA LEU A 48 -38.56 47.82 15.43
C LEU A 48 -38.63 46.58 14.53
N ALA A 49 -39.56 46.53 13.57
CA ALA A 49 -39.66 45.44 12.61
C ALA A 49 -38.40 45.33 11.74
N LEU A 50 -37.85 46.46 11.30
CA LEU A 50 -36.60 46.51 10.54
C LEU A 50 -35.41 46.03 11.40
N ILE A 51 -35.34 46.44 12.67
CA ILE A 51 -34.32 45.95 13.62
C ILE A 51 -34.43 44.43 13.83
N LEU A 52 -35.65 43.89 14.02
CA LEU A 52 -35.87 42.45 14.21
C LEU A 52 -35.55 41.63 12.95
N LEU A 53 -35.82 42.17 11.77
CA LEU A 53 -35.41 41.56 10.51
C LEU A 53 -33.88 41.39 10.43
N PHE A 54 -33.12 42.38 10.92
CA PHE A 54 -31.66 42.25 11.00
C PHE A 54 -31.19 41.25 12.06
N VAL A 55 -31.92 41.07 13.16
CA VAL A 55 -31.57 40.09 14.21
C VAL A 55 -31.85 38.65 13.77
N GLU A 56 -32.96 38.42 13.06
CA GLU A 56 -33.38 37.08 12.63
C GLU A 56 -32.66 36.59 11.37
N ILE A 57 -32.16 37.50 10.52
CA ILE A 57 -31.28 37.13 9.40
C ILE A 57 -29.86 36.93 9.96
N PRO A 58 -29.23 35.76 9.79
CA PRO A 58 -27.98 35.40 10.46
C PRO A 58 -26.73 36.14 9.95
N LEU A 59 -26.88 37.29 9.30
CA LEU A 59 -25.78 38.21 8.99
C LEU A 59 -25.33 38.99 10.24
N CYS A 60 -26.22 39.26 11.21
CA CYS A 60 -25.88 40.05 12.40
C CYS A 60 -25.28 39.25 13.56
N LEU A 61 -25.41 37.92 13.61
CA LEU A 61 -24.73 37.09 14.63
C LEU A 61 -23.19 37.12 14.48
N LYS A 62 -22.67 37.57 13.34
CA LYS A 62 -21.23 37.70 13.09
C LYS A 62 -20.69 39.13 13.29
N CYS A 63 -21.55 40.14 13.36
CA CYS A 63 -21.17 41.55 13.51
C CYS A 63 -21.70 42.22 14.79
N CYS A 64 -22.67 41.61 15.47
CA CYS A 64 -23.22 42.11 16.73
C CYS A 64 -23.34 40.96 17.75
N PRO A 65 -22.52 40.93 18.82
CA PRO A 65 -22.90 40.18 20.01
C PRO A 65 -24.21 40.79 20.49
N THR A 66 -25.26 39.99 20.65
CA THR A 66 -26.56 40.37 21.18
C THR A 66 -26.37 40.95 22.59
N SER A 67 -26.05 42.23 22.65
CA SER A 67 -25.67 42.86 23.91
C SER A 67 -26.93 42.94 24.77
N PRO A 68 -26.83 42.65 26.08
CA PRO A 68 -27.94 42.83 27.03
C PRO A 68 -28.58 44.22 26.98
N LYS A 69 -27.83 45.22 26.49
CA LYS A 69 -28.29 46.61 26.34
C LYS A 69 -29.39 46.75 25.29
N LEU A 70 -29.34 45.99 24.18
CA LEU A 70 -30.41 46.03 23.16
C LEU A 70 -31.73 45.48 23.71
N PHE A 71 -31.68 44.38 24.46
CA PHE A 71 -32.86 43.83 25.14
C PHE A 71 -33.44 44.80 26.16
N SER A 72 -32.59 45.48 26.94
CA SER A 72 -33.06 46.49 27.90
C SER A 72 -33.71 47.70 27.23
N VAL A 73 -33.19 48.14 26.08
CA VAL A 73 -33.76 49.25 25.30
C VAL A 73 -35.10 48.84 24.68
N VAL A 74 -35.22 47.62 24.14
CA VAL A 74 -36.50 47.10 23.62
C VAL A 74 -37.55 46.98 24.74
N MET A 75 -37.17 46.46 25.91
CA MET A 75 -38.08 46.42 27.07
C MET A 75 -38.46 47.83 27.58
N PHE A 76 -37.52 48.78 27.55
CA PHE A 76 -37.76 50.15 27.96
C PHE A 76 -38.70 50.90 26.99
N LEU A 77 -38.54 50.71 25.68
CA LEU A 77 -39.48 51.25 24.68
C LEU A 77 -40.87 50.61 24.79
N SER A 78 -40.94 49.32 25.13
CA SER A 78 -42.21 48.60 25.32
C SER A 78 -43.01 49.14 26.52
N ASN A 79 -42.33 49.58 27.58
CA ASN A 79 -42.97 50.09 28.80
C ASN A 79 -43.36 51.58 28.71
N LEU A 80 -43.03 52.27 27.61
CA LEU A 80 -43.17 53.73 27.51
C LEU A 80 -44.50 54.20 26.87
N ILE A 81 -45.28 53.33 26.22
CA ILE A 81 -46.46 53.78 25.43
C ILE A 81 -47.62 52.78 25.52
N ASN A 82 -48.84 53.33 25.64
CA ASN A 82 -50.11 52.65 25.90
C ASN A 82 -50.35 51.36 25.08
N THR A 83 -50.86 50.38 25.83
CA THR A 83 -51.04 48.95 25.57
C THR A 83 -51.96 48.64 24.38
N GLY A 84 -51.40 48.10 23.30
CA GLY A 84 -52.23 47.54 22.21
C GLY A 84 -51.44 46.64 21.27
N PRO A 85 -50.92 47.11 20.12
CA PRO A 85 -50.36 46.22 19.09
C PRO A 85 -49.02 45.57 19.47
N LEU A 86 -48.29 46.14 20.43
CA LEU A 86 -46.97 45.65 20.86
C LEU A 86 -47.04 44.39 21.74
N ILE A 87 -48.20 44.11 22.36
CA ILE A 87 -48.38 42.87 23.14
C ILE A 87 -48.31 41.66 22.22
N ALA A 88 -48.91 41.72 21.03
CA ALA A 88 -48.89 40.60 20.09
C ALA A 88 -47.45 40.24 19.69
N ALA A 89 -46.61 41.25 19.45
CA ALA A 89 -45.19 41.07 19.17
C ALA A 89 -44.40 40.56 20.39
N ALA A 90 -44.68 41.09 21.58
CA ALA A 90 -44.04 40.63 22.81
C ALA A 90 -44.37 39.16 23.10
N VAL A 91 -45.63 38.74 22.88
CA VAL A 91 -46.06 37.34 23.05
C VAL A 91 -45.40 36.43 22.02
N SER A 92 -45.29 36.85 20.75
CA SER A 92 -44.60 36.05 19.73
C SER A 92 -43.10 35.92 20.00
N LEU A 93 -42.45 36.98 20.48
CA LEU A 93 -41.02 36.93 20.83
C LEU A 93 -40.76 36.10 22.08
N LEU A 94 -41.66 36.14 23.06
CA LEU A 94 -41.59 35.29 24.25
C LEU A 94 -41.74 33.81 23.85
N LEU A 95 -42.66 33.51 22.93
CA LEU A 95 -42.83 32.15 22.40
C LEU A 95 -41.59 31.69 21.62
N ALA A 96 -40.99 32.56 20.79
CA ALA A 96 -39.73 32.27 20.10
C ALA A 96 -38.57 32.03 21.09
N ALA A 97 -38.47 32.83 22.15
CA ALA A 97 -37.47 32.67 23.21
C ALA A 97 -37.63 31.34 23.97
N ILE A 98 -38.87 30.91 24.24
CA ILE A 98 -39.16 29.60 24.82
C ILE A 98 -38.72 28.48 23.87
N CYS A 99 -39.00 28.60 22.57
CA CYS A 99 -38.59 27.61 21.57
C CYS A 99 -37.05 27.49 21.47
N TYR A 100 -36.32 28.61 21.47
CA TYR A 100 -34.86 28.60 21.48
C TYR A 100 -34.28 28.10 22.81
N GLY A 101 -34.91 28.44 23.94
CA GLY A 101 -34.53 27.93 25.26
C GLY A 101 -34.70 26.40 25.37
N ALA A 102 -35.78 25.86 24.84
CA ALA A 102 -36.00 24.41 24.77
C ALA A 102 -34.98 23.70 23.86
N GLY A 103 -34.60 24.33 22.73
CA GLY A 103 -33.52 23.84 21.86
C GLY A 103 -32.15 23.80 22.55
N ALA A 104 -31.83 24.83 23.33
CA ALA A 104 -30.59 24.89 24.11
C ALA A 104 -30.54 23.84 25.24
N ALA A 105 -31.66 23.63 25.95
CA ALA A 105 -31.76 22.63 27.01
C ALA A 105 -31.69 21.18 26.49
N THR A 106 -32.07 20.95 25.23
CA THR A 106 -32.04 19.64 24.57
C THR A 106 -30.73 19.38 23.81
N GLY A 107 -29.78 20.31 23.82
CA GLY A 107 -28.47 20.16 23.17
C GLY A 107 -28.53 20.04 21.65
N GLN A 108 -29.62 20.47 21.01
CA GLN A 108 -29.80 20.36 19.57
C GLN A 108 -28.97 21.43 18.83
N SER A 109 -28.27 21.03 17.76
CA SER A 109 -27.49 21.96 16.93
C SER A 109 -28.39 23.01 16.25
N PHE A 110 -27.92 24.26 16.18
CA PHE A 110 -28.63 25.38 15.55
C PHE A 110 -28.80 25.10 14.05
N ALA A 111 -29.97 24.62 13.66
CA ALA A 111 -30.33 24.39 12.27
C ALA A 111 -30.95 25.68 11.70
N SER A 112 -30.31 26.25 10.68
CA SER A 112 -30.88 27.38 9.92
C SER A 112 -31.43 26.89 8.58
N SER A 113 -32.53 27.50 8.13
CA SER A 113 -33.18 27.12 6.86
C SER A 113 -32.20 27.22 5.69
N LYS A 114 -32.31 26.28 4.74
CA LYS A 114 -31.44 26.18 3.57
C LYS A 114 -31.51 27.42 2.66
N TYR A 115 -32.58 28.21 2.78
CA TYR A 115 -32.80 29.42 1.97
C TYR A 115 -32.41 30.73 2.67
N LEU A 116 -32.37 30.76 4.01
CA LEU A 116 -32.21 32.00 4.77
C LEU A 116 -30.92 32.05 5.62
N GLY A 117 -30.15 30.96 5.70
CA GLY A 117 -28.94 30.98 6.54
C GLY A 117 -28.05 29.73 6.56
N GLY A 118 -28.33 28.68 5.79
CA GLY A 118 -27.49 27.47 5.77
C GLY A 118 -26.27 27.61 4.86
N THR A 119 -25.07 27.47 5.43
CA THR A 119 -23.76 27.46 4.76
C THR A 119 -23.68 26.46 3.59
N GLY A 120 -23.93 26.94 2.37
CA GLY A 120 -23.69 26.16 1.14
C GLY A 120 -22.25 25.64 0.99
N VAL A 121 -21.29 26.23 1.72
CA VAL A 121 -19.88 25.82 1.75
C VAL A 121 -19.65 24.48 2.47
N ASP A 122 -20.48 24.12 3.45
CA ASP A 122 -20.23 22.93 4.27
C ASP A 122 -20.63 21.64 3.55
N ASN A 123 -21.67 21.69 2.72
CA ASN A 123 -22.03 20.55 1.86
C ASN A 123 -20.97 20.29 0.78
N VAL A 124 -20.41 21.35 0.18
CA VAL A 124 -19.35 21.21 -0.84
C VAL A 124 -18.09 20.59 -0.25
N LYS A 125 -17.66 21.04 0.94
CA LYS A 125 -16.53 20.45 1.67
C LYS A 125 -16.78 19.01 2.09
N LEU A 126 -18.00 18.68 2.51
CA LEU A 126 -18.36 17.33 2.90
C LEU A 126 -18.35 16.37 1.69
N THR A 127 -18.83 16.82 0.53
CA THR A 127 -18.73 16.04 -0.71
C THR A 127 -17.28 15.87 -1.17
N SER A 128 -16.45 16.92 -1.10
CA SER A 128 -15.03 16.80 -1.47
C SER A 128 -14.26 15.86 -0.55
N LEU A 129 -14.48 15.95 0.76
CA LEU A 129 -13.87 15.05 1.76
C LEU A 129 -14.27 13.60 1.53
N ARG A 130 -15.53 13.33 1.17
CA ARG A 130 -15.96 11.96 0.82
C ARG A 130 -15.23 11.44 -0.41
N GLY A 131 -15.10 12.25 -1.45
CA GLY A 131 -14.35 11.87 -2.66
C GLY A 131 -12.87 11.61 -2.38
N GLU A 132 -12.24 12.41 -1.52
CA GLU A 132 -10.86 12.19 -1.08
C GLU A 132 -10.70 10.89 -0.27
N VAL A 133 -11.65 10.59 0.62
CA VAL A 133 -11.67 9.33 1.40
C VAL A 133 -11.88 8.12 0.50
N GLU A 134 -12.81 8.19 -0.45
CA GLU A 134 -13.03 7.12 -1.43
C GLU A 134 -11.77 6.88 -2.29
N ALA A 135 -11.13 7.95 -2.77
CA ALA A 135 -9.88 7.86 -3.52
C ALA A 135 -8.69 7.37 -2.68
N ALA A 136 -8.68 7.65 -1.38
CA ALA A 136 -7.68 7.12 -0.47
C ALA A 136 -7.90 5.63 -0.19
N ASN A 137 -9.15 5.20 -0.02
CA ASN A 137 -9.51 3.80 0.19
C ASN A 137 -9.17 2.95 -1.02
N THR A 138 -9.48 3.40 -2.25
CA THR A 138 -9.11 2.64 -3.45
C THR A 138 -7.60 2.48 -3.59
N ARG A 139 -6.80 3.51 -3.28
CA ARG A 139 -5.34 3.40 -3.25
C ARG A 139 -4.84 2.45 -2.16
N ALA A 140 -5.50 2.42 -1.00
CA ALA A 140 -5.17 1.48 0.07
C ALA A 140 -5.45 0.04 -0.36
N ASP A 141 -6.61 -0.22 -0.96
CA ASP A 141 -6.99 -1.54 -1.49
C ASP A 141 -6.02 -2.00 -2.59
N GLU A 142 -5.65 -1.10 -3.51
CA GLU A 142 -4.64 -1.38 -4.55
C GLU A 142 -3.26 -1.66 -3.97
N ALA A 143 -2.85 -0.91 -2.94
CA ALA A 143 -1.58 -1.12 -2.26
C ALA A 143 -1.56 -2.46 -1.51
N GLU A 144 -2.63 -2.81 -0.82
CA GLU A 144 -2.78 -4.10 -0.13
C GLU A 144 -2.74 -5.28 -1.13
N ALA A 145 -3.41 -5.14 -2.27
CA ALA A 145 -3.36 -6.13 -3.34
C ALA A 145 -1.93 -6.32 -3.90
N ARG A 146 -1.19 -5.22 -4.11
CA ARG A 146 0.21 -5.28 -4.55
C ARG A 146 1.13 -5.91 -3.51
N VAL A 147 0.96 -5.59 -2.23
CA VAL A 147 1.74 -6.19 -1.14
C VAL A 147 1.54 -7.71 -1.14
N LYS A 148 0.28 -8.17 -1.20
CA LYS A 148 -0.03 -9.60 -1.26
C LYS A 148 0.59 -10.30 -2.48
N GLN A 149 0.55 -9.65 -3.65
CA GLN A 149 1.22 -10.18 -4.85
C GLN A 149 2.74 -10.28 -4.64
N LEU A 150 3.37 -9.23 -4.13
CA LEU A 150 4.82 -9.22 -3.88
C LEU A 150 5.23 -10.26 -2.83
N GLU A 151 4.43 -10.49 -1.78
CA GLU A 151 4.66 -11.56 -0.80
C GLU A 151 4.61 -12.96 -1.45
N THR A 152 3.65 -13.20 -2.34
CA THR A 152 3.57 -14.48 -3.07
C THR A 152 4.75 -14.67 -4.02
N GLU A 153 5.18 -13.62 -4.72
CA GLU A 153 6.37 -13.69 -5.58
C GLU A 153 7.65 -13.88 -4.77
N HIS A 154 7.75 -13.27 -3.59
CA HIS A 154 8.91 -13.42 -2.71
C HIS A 154 9.07 -14.86 -2.24
N THR A 155 7.98 -15.45 -1.73
CA THR A 155 7.98 -16.85 -1.29
C THR A 155 8.31 -17.82 -2.42
N GLN A 156 7.78 -17.57 -3.63
CA GLN A 156 8.16 -18.35 -4.81
C GLN A 156 9.64 -18.22 -5.15
N LYS A 157 10.19 -17.00 -5.16
CA LYS A 157 11.62 -16.75 -5.41
C LYS A 157 12.52 -17.37 -4.34
N GLU A 158 12.11 -17.40 -3.07
CA GLU A 158 12.84 -18.10 -2.00
C GLU A 158 12.89 -19.61 -2.25
N HIS A 159 11.79 -20.23 -2.68
CA HIS A 159 11.78 -21.65 -3.05
C HIS A 159 12.69 -21.95 -4.25
N GLU A 160 12.63 -21.11 -5.29
CA GLU A 160 13.52 -21.23 -6.47
C GLU A 160 14.99 -21.07 -6.08
N MET A 161 15.31 -20.11 -5.21
CA MET A 161 16.66 -19.87 -4.73
C MET A 161 17.20 -21.07 -3.95
N SER A 162 16.41 -21.62 -3.02
CA SER A 162 16.79 -22.82 -2.26
C SER A 162 17.01 -24.05 -3.14
N SER A 163 16.20 -24.22 -4.19
CA SER A 163 16.38 -25.27 -5.20
C SER A 163 17.67 -25.08 -5.99
N LEU A 164 17.95 -23.85 -6.44
CA LEU A 164 19.18 -23.53 -7.17
C LEU A 164 20.42 -23.70 -6.29
N GLU A 165 20.40 -23.27 -5.03
CA GLU A 165 21.50 -23.47 -4.08
C GLU A 165 21.83 -24.95 -3.89
N SER A 166 20.79 -25.79 -3.71
CA SER A 166 20.96 -27.24 -3.60
C SER A 166 21.60 -27.84 -4.86
N ARG A 167 21.21 -27.35 -6.04
CA ARG A 167 21.74 -27.80 -7.33
C ARG A 167 23.18 -27.32 -7.57
N VAL A 168 23.52 -26.11 -7.14
CA VAL A 168 24.90 -25.60 -7.17
C VAL A 168 25.79 -26.46 -6.28
N LYS A 169 25.35 -26.79 -5.08
CA LYS A 169 26.11 -27.66 -4.17
C LYS A 169 26.34 -29.05 -4.78
N LEU A 170 25.31 -29.65 -5.37
CA LEU A 170 25.45 -30.93 -6.06
C LEU A 170 26.43 -30.87 -7.23
N LEU A 171 26.38 -29.80 -8.04
CA LEU A 171 27.30 -29.61 -9.17
C LEU A 171 28.75 -29.40 -8.70
N GLN A 172 28.95 -28.71 -7.57
CA GLN A 172 30.28 -28.58 -6.95
C GLN A 172 30.81 -29.94 -6.49
N GLU A 173 30.00 -30.74 -5.79
CA GLU A 173 30.40 -32.09 -5.36
C GLU A 173 30.72 -33.02 -6.55
N GLN A 174 29.96 -32.90 -7.64
CA GLN A 174 30.23 -33.64 -8.88
C GLN A 174 31.52 -33.18 -9.57
N LEU A 175 31.80 -31.88 -9.56
CA LEU A 175 33.03 -31.33 -10.12
C LEU A 175 34.24 -31.82 -9.33
N ASP A 176 34.21 -31.72 -8.00
CA ASP A 176 35.30 -32.18 -7.13
C ASP A 176 35.58 -33.68 -7.32
N LYS A 177 34.52 -34.48 -7.46
CA LYS A 177 34.66 -35.91 -7.74
C LYS A 177 35.26 -36.18 -9.12
N ALA A 178 34.79 -35.50 -10.16
CA ALA A 178 35.33 -35.65 -11.51
C ALA A 178 36.80 -35.22 -11.59
N GLU A 179 37.19 -34.17 -10.88
CA GLU A 179 38.59 -33.73 -10.77
C GLU A 179 39.46 -34.77 -10.05
N ALA A 180 38.96 -35.38 -8.98
CA ALA A 180 39.66 -36.46 -8.27
C ALA A 180 39.84 -37.69 -9.17
N ASP A 181 38.78 -38.16 -9.82
CA ASP A 181 38.79 -39.29 -10.73
C ASP A 181 39.75 -39.04 -11.92
N PHE A 182 39.75 -37.82 -12.47
CA PHE A 182 40.68 -37.42 -13.54
C PHE A 182 42.14 -37.46 -13.07
N LYS A 183 42.42 -36.97 -11.87
CA LYS A 183 43.78 -36.98 -11.31
C LYS A 183 44.28 -38.40 -11.06
N GLU A 184 43.43 -39.29 -10.54
CA GLU A 184 43.74 -40.70 -10.37
C GLU A 184 44.00 -41.39 -11.72
N ALA A 185 43.11 -41.18 -12.70
CA ALA A 185 43.27 -41.72 -14.05
C ALA A 185 44.58 -41.24 -14.71
N SER A 186 44.94 -39.97 -14.52
CA SER A 186 46.19 -39.40 -15.04
C SER A 186 47.44 -40.01 -14.36
N GLN A 187 47.39 -40.26 -13.05
CA GLN A 187 48.46 -40.94 -12.33
C GLN A 187 48.62 -42.39 -12.81
N ASN A 188 47.51 -43.12 -12.94
CA ASN A 188 47.51 -44.50 -13.43
C ASN A 188 48.04 -44.59 -14.87
N PHE A 189 47.64 -43.66 -15.74
CA PHE A 189 48.16 -43.57 -17.10
C PHE A 189 49.68 -43.36 -17.11
N ARG A 190 50.18 -42.45 -16.28
CA ARG A 190 51.61 -42.19 -16.16
C ARG A 190 52.40 -43.38 -15.61
N GLU A 191 51.83 -44.12 -14.68
CA GLU A 191 52.43 -45.36 -14.19
C GLU A 191 52.44 -46.45 -15.28
N ALA A 192 51.36 -46.57 -16.05
CA ALA A 192 51.27 -47.50 -17.18
C ALA A 192 52.32 -47.18 -18.26
N ASP A 193 52.51 -45.90 -18.61
CA ASP A 193 53.57 -45.47 -19.54
C ASP A 193 54.96 -45.86 -19.04
N LEU A 194 55.27 -45.61 -17.76
CA LEU A 194 56.56 -46.00 -17.18
C LEU A 194 56.77 -47.51 -17.20
N ARG A 195 55.72 -48.30 -16.95
CA ARG A 195 55.79 -49.76 -17.06
C ARG A 195 55.99 -50.22 -18.50
N ALA A 196 55.32 -49.58 -19.46
CA ALA A 196 55.51 -49.86 -20.89
C ALA A 196 56.97 -49.61 -21.30
N GLU A 197 57.56 -48.47 -20.93
CA GLU A 197 58.97 -48.18 -21.20
C GLU A 197 59.93 -49.20 -20.55
N GLN A 198 59.63 -49.67 -19.34
CA GLN A 198 60.42 -50.70 -18.67
C GLN A 198 60.33 -52.05 -19.40
N PHE A 199 59.15 -52.43 -19.88
CA PHE A 199 58.96 -53.66 -20.65
C PHE A 199 59.64 -53.59 -22.01
N GLU A 200 59.59 -52.46 -22.71
CA GLU A 200 60.31 -52.25 -23.97
C GLU A 200 61.81 -52.42 -23.79
N LYS A 201 62.40 -51.79 -22.75
CA LYS A 201 63.82 -51.97 -22.43
C LYS A 201 64.18 -53.43 -22.14
N LYS A 202 63.34 -54.13 -21.36
CA LYS A 202 63.55 -55.55 -21.05
C LYS A 202 63.45 -56.43 -22.30
N SER A 203 62.49 -56.14 -23.19
CA SER A 203 62.34 -56.83 -24.46
C SER A 203 63.59 -56.68 -25.31
N ASN A 204 64.12 -55.46 -25.44
CA ASN A 204 65.34 -55.19 -26.19
C ASN A 204 66.56 -55.93 -25.61
N ASN A 205 66.71 -55.94 -24.29
CA ASN A 205 67.80 -56.67 -23.63
C ASN A 205 67.70 -58.18 -23.87
N LEU A 206 66.51 -58.76 -23.69
CA LEU A 206 66.29 -60.18 -23.96
C LEU A 206 66.54 -60.53 -25.42
N GLN A 207 66.15 -59.66 -26.36
CA GLN A 207 66.40 -59.85 -27.78
C GLN A 207 67.91 -59.86 -28.09
N GLN A 208 68.69 -58.96 -27.48
CA GLN A 208 70.16 -58.97 -27.59
C GLN A 208 70.80 -60.22 -26.96
N GLU A 209 70.31 -60.67 -25.80
CA GLU A 209 70.78 -61.91 -25.17
C GLU A 209 70.49 -63.13 -26.05
N LEU A 210 69.30 -63.18 -26.67
CA LEU A 210 68.89 -64.23 -27.58
C LEU A 210 69.81 -64.27 -28.81
N GLU A 211 70.05 -63.12 -29.45
CA GLU A 211 71.01 -62.99 -30.58
C GLU A 211 72.42 -63.45 -30.18
N SER A 212 72.91 -63.07 -28.99
CA SER A 212 74.22 -63.52 -28.49
C SER A 212 74.27 -65.03 -28.26
N MET A 213 73.19 -65.61 -27.74
CA MET A 213 73.12 -67.05 -27.49
C MET A 213 73.01 -67.84 -28.79
N GLU A 214 72.25 -67.38 -29.77
CA GLU A 214 72.18 -67.96 -31.11
C GLU A 214 73.55 -67.97 -31.79
N ALA A 215 74.28 -66.86 -31.75
CA ALA A 215 75.63 -66.77 -32.30
C ALA A 215 76.60 -67.77 -31.64
N LYS A 216 76.58 -67.89 -30.31
CA LYS A 216 77.39 -68.89 -29.58
C LYS A 216 77.00 -70.32 -29.92
N HIS A 217 75.69 -70.57 -30.07
CA HIS A 217 75.18 -71.90 -30.42
C HIS A 217 75.63 -72.31 -31.82
N GLU A 218 75.62 -71.36 -32.76
CA GLU A 218 76.08 -71.58 -34.12
C GLU A 218 77.59 -71.82 -34.18
N GLU A 219 78.40 -71.04 -33.44
CA GLU A 219 79.85 -71.26 -33.32
C GLU A 219 80.17 -72.64 -32.71
N MET A 220 79.47 -73.03 -31.64
CA MET A 220 79.63 -74.35 -31.02
C MET A 220 79.21 -75.48 -31.94
N ASN A 221 78.13 -75.31 -32.70
CA ASN A 221 77.66 -76.31 -33.65
C ASN A 221 78.66 -76.49 -34.81
N GLN A 222 79.25 -75.39 -35.31
CA GLN A 222 80.33 -75.44 -36.29
C GLN A 222 81.56 -76.19 -35.76
N LYS A 223 82.00 -75.89 -34.53
CA LYS A 223 83.11 -76.60 -33.87
C LYS A 223 82.80 -78.09 -33.69
N TYR A 224 81.58 -78.43 -33.27
CA TYR A 224 81.16 -79.81 -33.10
C TYR A 224 81.17 -80.58 -34.43
N GLN A 225 80.65 -79.98 -35.51
CA GLN A 225 80.71 -80.60 -36.84
C GLN A 225 82.13 -80.76 -37.36
N ALA A 226 82.99 -79.74 -37.17
CA ALA A 226 84.40 -79.82 -37.55
C ALA A 226 85.13 -80.95 -36.80
N ALA A 227 84.98 -81.01 -35.46
CA ALA A 227 85.59 -82.06 -34.65
C ALA A 227 85.07 -83.47 -35.00
N LYS A 228 83.77 -83.59 -35.34
CA LYS A 228 83.20 -84.85 -35.81
C LYS A 228 83.79 -85.27 -37.17
N ALA A 229 83.94 -84.34 -38.10
CA ALA A 229 84.56 -84.61 -39.40
C ALA A 229 86.03 -85.04 -39.27
N GLU A 230 86.80 -84.43 -38.35
CA GLU A 230 88.16 -84.86 -38.03
C GLU A 230 88.21 -86.28 -37.44
N MET A 231 87.27 -86.63 -36.55
CA MET A 231 87.15 -88.00 -36.04
C MET A 231 86.83 -89.01 -37.15
N ASP A 232 85.86 -88.71 -38.02
CA ASP A 232 85.50 -89.59 -39.15
C ASP A 232 86.70 -89.79 -40.11
N ASP A 233 87.53 -88.76 -40.30
CA ASP A 233 88.73 -88.85 -41.15
C ASP A 233 89.84 -89.68 -40.49
N LEU A 234 90.04 -89.54 -39.17
CA LEU A 234 90.94 -90.41 -38.40
C LEU A 234 90.48 -91.87 -38.40
N GLU A 235 89.18 -92.12 -38.29
CA GLU A 235 88.61 -93.47 -38.33
C GLU A 235 88.83 -94.12 -39.71
N ARG A 236 88.66 -93.36 -40.80
CA ARG A 236 89.03 -93.82 -42.15
C ARG A 236 90.53 -94.10 -42.31
N GLN A 237 91.38 -93.27 -41.72
CA GLN A 237 92.83 -93.51 -41.71
C GLN A 237 93.19 -94.80 -40.95
N LEU A 238 92.43 -95.14 -39.92
CA LEU A 238 92.60 -96.37 -39.12
C LEU A 238 92.03 -97.62 -39.80
N GLU A 239 90.87 -97.55 -40.47
CA GLU A 239 90.30 -98.68 -41.23
C GLU A 239 91.09 -99.02 -42.51
N GLY A 240 91.89 -98.08 -43.02
CA GLY A 240 92.76 -98.28 -44.17
C GLY A 240 94.10 -98.99 -43.88
N VAL A 241 94.34 -99.38 -42.64
CA VAL A 241 95.54 -100.13 -42.17
C VAL A 241 95.17 -101.55 -41.81
#